data_AF-A0A6I6SM68-F1
#
_entry.id   AF-A0A6I6SM68-F1
#
_cell.length_a   1.000
_cell.length_b   1.000
_cell.length_c   1.000
_cell.angle_alpha   90.00
_cell.angle_beta   90.00
_cell.angle_gamma   90.00
#
_symmetry.space_group_name_H-M   'P 1'
#
loop_
_entity.id
_entity.type
_entity.pdbx_description
1 polymer ?
#
loop_
_entity_poly.entity_id
_entity_poly.type
_entity_poly.pdbx_seq_one_letter_code
_entity_poly.pdbx_strand_id
1 'polypeptide(L)'
;MKWKQIRKGLTRGWRSKRRGQRQYHVAGLAGFEALAAALAERDIDHLFLHWPGAEVAWPGGEEIVLLVADEGVPQATALMRPAARPGDLRCTLYSVGGLPGSDRNRVAYLPVRRARELLASMRGRPAPRRANDAQRLLAVSAEAVYHLGLASSLPTAATAGEGDSASPLASAHGRAIVALDERCGLWSLPHRFGLEELEARLTQAGWAPLTDTLFKLSGVNPWLKTRLQGHGRDAVPGLAVYLIRERGLPHLDALRGILARHGFDVLYEMPIDGAHRDEVADQIRGGNWGRGPFPCSGGLPSYLLVTHDVYPDRSPSKASGASEMVDNARVFAVKEQMRRQVNRGRPAAQHCNPVHSSDNAMQAMEYLAVVAPEKVAEMVASARRRNAAFATPYPVLADLSKHARRAKVELIDFHGRRAICKTFRPGRERFLEREVKARELGSSLPEVSRILEIGPSYLVFEWYEDSLPSILAPKPLFYPHGLLPIWAIERLRTLILHYRRLGYECIDFNPHNVIYDPCQGLKVIDFEYLQPGSQVRDSLKGNYAWYPVPDTFPGDIPPTTQYRPYFRRWLPYTGLPRFMCLYPFPRPLLVAVRHVTLVAMSLSE
;
A
#
# COMPACT_ATOMS: atom_id res chain seq x y z
N MET A 1 37.68 3.18 -4.01
CA MET A 1 37.22 1.78 -4.22
C MET A 1 35.68 1.74 -4.26
N LYS A 2 35.09 1.19 -5.33
CA LYS A 2 33.67 1.38 -5.71
C LYS A 2 32.73 0.35 -5.06
N TRP A 3 31.89 0.80 -4.12
CA TRP A 3 30.74 0.09 -3.54
C TRP A 3 29.59 -0.25 -4.51
N LYS A 4 29.73 0.05 -5.81
CA LYS A 4 28.68 -0.15 -6.84
C LYS A 4 28.63 -1.56 -7.44
N GLN A 5 29.61 -2.43 -7.20
CA GLN A 5 29.65 -3.78 -7.79
C GLN A 5 29.00 -4.89 -6.95
N ILE A 6 28.86 -4.73 -5.62
CA ILE A 6 28.21 -5.75 -4.78
C ILE A 6 26.67 -5.74 -4.96
N ARG A 7 26.10 -4.63 -5.44
CA ARG A 7 24.64 -4.51 -5.67
C ARG A 7 24.15 -5.18 -6.96
N LYS A 8 25.05 -5.56 -7.88
CA LYS A 8 24.68 -6.26 -9.13
C LYS A 8 24.56 -7.79 -8.98
N GLY A 9 24.99 -8.36 -7.84
CA GLY A 9 24.84 -9.80 -7.56
C GLY A 9 23.50 -10.21 -6.94
N LEU A 10 22.78 -9.27 -6.31
CA LEU A 10 21.54 -9.54 -5.55
C LEU A 10 20.25 -9.11 -6.27
N THR A 11 20.36 -8.57 -7.49
CA THR A 11 19.23 -8.08 -8.31
C THR A 11 18.95 -8.90 -9.57
N ARG A 12 19.55 -10.09 -9.70
CA ARG A 12 18.92 -11.15 -10.49
C ARG A 12 17.76 -11.70 -9.68
N GLY A 13 16.66 -10.93 -9.67
CA GLY A 13 15.35 -11.50 -9.40
C GLY A 13 15.26 -12.77 -10.24
N TRP A 14 15.08 -13.91 -9.58
CA TRP A 14 14.73 -15.14 -10.24
C TRP A 14 13.52 -14.82 -11.11
N ARG A 15 13.75 -14.56 -12.40
CA ARG A 15 12.74 -14.75 -13.43
C ARG A 15 12.51 -16.26 -13.41
N SER A 16 11.66 -16.71 -12.49
CA SER A 16 11.18 -18.07 -12.51
C SER A 16 10.57 -18.23 -13.90
N LYS A 17 11.18 -19.06 -14.75
CA LYS A 17 10.50 -19.59 -15.93
C LYS A 17 9.09 -19.96 -15.48
N ARG A 18 8.07 -19.53 -16.21
CA ARG A 18 6.66 -19.94 -15.99
C ARG A 18 6.65 -21.46 -15.92
N ARG A 19 6.75 -22.03 -14.71
CA ARG A 19 6.56 -23.45 -14.48
C ARG A 19 5.05 -23.60 -14.55
N GLY A 20 4.58 -24.27 -15.59
CA GLY A 20 3.20 -24.72 -15.66
C GLY A 20 2.87 -25.56 -14.42
N GLN A 21 1.58 -25.73 -14.17
CA GLN A 21 1.09 -26.58 -13.09
C GLN A 21 1.76 -27.96 -13.16
N ARG A 22 2.24 -28.45 -12.02
CA ARG A 22 2.98 -29.71 -11.96
C ARG A 22 1.98 -30.86 -12.11
N GLN A 23 2.06 -31.58 -13.21
CA GLN A 23 1.24 -32.78 -13.44
C GLN A 23 1.91 -33.99 -12.80
N TYR A 24 1.08 -34.86 -12.23
CA TYR A 24 1.48 -36.10 -11.61
C TYR A 24 0.81 -37.29 -12.33
N HIS A 25 1.34 -38.48 -12.13
CA HIS A 25 0.90 -39.70 -12.79
C HIS A 25 0.75 -40.85 -11.80
N VAL A 26 -0.29 -41.67 -12.01
CA VAL A 26 -0.71 -42.80 -11.16
C VAL A 26 -0.82 -44.06 -12.02
N ALA A 27 -0.49 -45.24 -11.48
CA ALA A 27 -0.31 -46.49 -12.23
C ALA A 27 -1.63 -47.16 -12.71
N GLY A 28 -2.37 -46.55 -13.63
CA GLY A 28 -3.65 -47.10 -14.11
C GLY A 28 -4.72 -47.17 -13.01
N LEU A 29 -5.82 -47.90 -13.27
CA LEU A 29 -6.97 -48.00 -12.35
C LEU A 29 -6.60 -48.65 -11.00
N ALA A 30 -5.80 -49.72 -11.03
CA ALA A 30 -5.26 -50.33 -9.80
C ALA A 30 -4.40 -49.32 -9.01
N GLY A 31 -3.70 -48.42 -9.71
CA GLY A 31 -2.97 -47.32 -9.12
C GLY A 31 -3.88 -46.27 -8.46
N PHE A 32 -5.08 -46.01 -8.99
CA PHE A 32 -6.03 -45.10 -8.34
C PHE A 32 -6.54 -45.65 -7.01
N GLU A 33 -6.96 -46.91 -6.97
CA GLU A 33 -7.42 -47.55 -5.73
C GLU A 33 -6.26 -47.64 -4.69
N ALA A 34 -5.05 -47.99 -5.15
CA ALA A 34 -3.86 -47.97 -4.30
C ALA A 34 -3.52 -46.57 -3.77
N LEU A 35 -3.69 -45.53 -4.60
CA LEU A 35 -3.50 -44.14 -4.16
C LEU A 35 -4.53 -43.76 -3.09
N ALA A 36 -5.81 -44.08 -3.30
CA ALA A 36 -6.87 -43.79 -2.34
C ALA A 36 -6.65 -44.49 -0.99
N ALA A 37 -6.25 -45.76 -1.02
CA ALA A 37 -5.88 -46.53 0.17
C ALA A 37 -4.68 -45.92 0.89
N ALA A 38 -3.58 -45.62 0.16
CA ALA A 38 -2.38 -45.06 0.75
C ALA A 38 -2.57 -43.65 1.33
N LEU A 39 -3.47 -42.84 0.74
CA LEU A 39 -3.86 -41.55 1.32
C LEU A 39 -4.60 -41.73 2.65
N ALA A 40 -5.49 -42.72 2.74
CA ALA A 40 -6.23 -43.03 3.96
C ALA A 40 -5.35 -43.64 5.05
N GLU A 41 -4.47 -44.59 4.70
CA GLU A 41 -3.50 -45.20 5.63
C GLU A 41 -2.55 -44.19 6.27
N ARG A 42 -2.22 -43.13 5.53
CA ARG A 42 -1.36 -42.03 6.00
C ARG A 42 -2.13 -40.90 6.70
N ASP A 43 -3.43 -41.08 6.93
CA ASP A 43 -4.34 -40.09 7.51
C ASP A 43 -4.25 -38.71 6.81
N ILE A 44 -4.15 -38.72 5.48
CA ILE A 44 -4.09 -37.49 4.69
C ILE A 44 -5.52 -37.02 4.44
N ASP A 45 -5.84 -35.81 4.90
CA ASP A 45 -7.10 -35.14 4.57
C ASP A 45 -7.16 -34.84 3.06
N HIS A 46 -8.01 -35.58 2.34
CA HIS A 46 -8.11 -35.54 0.89
C HIS A 46 -9.55 -35.66 0.37
N LEU A 47 -9.75 -35.20 -0.86
CA LEU A 47 -10.99 -35.30 -1.63
C LEU A 47 -10.67 -35.45 -3.12
N PHE A 48 -11.25 -36.46 -3.76
CA PHE A 48 -11.25 -36.60 -5.22
C PHE A 48 -12.41 -35.79 -5.82
N LEU A 49 -12.09 -34.70 -6.51
CA LEU A 49 -13.04 -33.92 -7.31
C LEU A 49 -13.36 -34.62 -8.65
N HIS A 50 -12.42 -35.43 -9.14
CA HIS A 50 -12.63 -36.32 -10.27
C HIS A 50 -11.82 -37.61 -10.11
N TRP A 51 -12.33 -38.69 -10.69
CA TRP A 51 -11.75 -40.02 -10.63
C TRP A 51 -12.11 -40.83 -11.89
N PRO A 52 -11.36 -41.91 -12.20
CA PRO A 52 -11.66 -42.79 -13.33
C PRO A 52 -13.03 -43.46 -13.16
N GLY A 53 -13.86 -43.40 -14.19
CA GLY A 53 -15.22 -43.98 -14.18
C GLY A 53 -16.30 -43.07 -13.59
N ALA A 54 -16.00 -41.79 -13.29
CA ALA A 54 -17.05 -40.83 -12.98
C ALA A 54 -17.97 -40.62 -14.21
N GLU A 55 -19.30 -40.59 -13.99
CA GLU A 55 -20.30 -40.52 -15.08
C GLU A 55 -20.19 -39.26 -15.94
N VAL A 56 -19.81 -38.14 -15.33
CA VAL A 56 -19.49 -36.90 -16.04
C VAL A 56 -17.97 -36.74 -16.08
N ALA A 57 -17.39 -36.65 -17.27
CA ALA A 57 -15.95 -36.45 -17.46
C ALA A 57 -15.51 -35.04 -16.99
N TRP A 58 -14.27 -34.90 -16.52
CA TRP A 58 -13.70 -33.58 -16.22
C TRP A 58 -13.36 -32.84 -17.52
N PRO A 59 -13.72 -31.56 -17.67
CA PRO A 59 -13.64 -30.87 -18.96
C PRO A 59 -12.22 -30.62 -19.49
N GLY A 60 -11.20 -30.59 -18.63
CA GLY A 60 -9.79 -30.50 -19.03
C GLY A 60 -9.15 -31.84 -19.42
N GLY A 61 -9.93 -32.94 -19.37
CA GLY A 61 -9.48 -34.30 -19.67
C GLY A 61 -8.60 -34.92 -18.57
N GLU A 62 -8.48 -34.29 -17.40
CA GLU A 62 -7.83 -34.89 -16.24
C GLU A 62 -8.58 -36.15 -15.83
N GLU A 63 -7.86 -37.22 -15.52
CA GLU A 63 -8.47 -38.49 -15.08
C GLU A 63 -8.64 -38.53 -13.56
N ILE A 64 -7.75 -37.82 -12.84
CA ILE A 64 -7.82 -37.64 -11.39
C ILE A 64 -7.62 -36.15 -11.07
N VAL A 65 -8.54 -35.59 -10.29
CA VAL A 65 -8.39 -34.25 -9.70
C VAL A 65 -8.48 -34.40 -8.18
N LEU A 66 -7.38 -34.12 -7.49
CA LEU A 66 -7.19 -34.39 -6.07
C LEU A 66 -6.99 -33.07 -5.30
N LEU A 67 -7.81 -32.83 -4.28
CA LEU A 67 -7.64 -31.76 -3.31
C LEU A 67 -7.12 -32.35 -1.99
N VAL A 68 -6.09 -31.75 -1.39
CA VAL A 68 -5.53 -32.14 -0.08
C VAL A 68 -5.37 -30.96 0.86
N ALA A 69 -5.28 -31.23 2.16
CA ALA A 69 -4.82 -30.26 3.14
C ALA A 69 -3.35 -29.85 2.86
N ASP A 70 -2.98 -28.63 3.23
CA ASP A 70 -1.65 -28.07 2.96
C ASP A 70 -0.52 -28.92 3.58
N GLU A 71 -0.75 -29.43 4.79
CA GLU A 71 0.17 -30.28 5.54
C GLU A 71 0.38 -31.65 4.89
N GLY A 72 -0.57 -32.10 4.08
CA GLY A 72 -0.55 -33.40 3.39
C GLY A 72 0.12 -33.38 2.02
N VAL A 73 0.46 -32.20 1.49
CA VAL A 73 1.06 -32.07 0.15
C VAL A 73 2.36 -32.88 0.00
N PRO A 74 3.34 -32.81 0.92
CA PRO A 74 4.58 -33.59 0.79
C PRO A 74 4.32 -35.10 0.73
N GLN A 75 3.42 -35.62 1.57
CA GLN A 75 3.11 -37.04 1.65
C GLN A 75 2.29 -37.51 0.44
N ALA A 76 1.34 -36.71 -0.02
CA ALA A 76 0.55 -37.01 -1.22
C ALA A 76 1.42 -37.01 -2.48
N THR A 77 2.30 -36.02 -2.64
CA THR A 77 3.21 -35.96 -3.79
C THR A 77 4.19 -37.14 -3.83
N ALA A 78 4.61 -37.66 -2.68
CA ALA A 78 5.47 -38.85 -2.60
C ALA A 78 4.78 -40.15 -3.05
N LEU A 79 3.45 -40.16 -3.15
CA LEU A 79 2.68 -41.31 -3.67
C LEU A 79 2.53 -41.31 -5.20
N MET A 80 2.95 -40.24 -5.87
CA MET A 80 2.70 -40.04 -7.29
C MET A 80 4.00 -39.83 -8.08
N ARG A 81 3.97 -40.13 -9.38
CA ARG A 81 5.13 -39.97 -10.27
C ARG A 81 5.09 -38.64 -11.03
N PRO A 82 6.21 -37.93 -11.17
CA PRO A 82 6.26 -36.69 -11.95
C PRO A 82 6.38 -36.93 -13.47
N ALA A 83 6.59 -38.17 -13.91
CA ALA A 83 6.75 -38.52 -15.32
C ALA A 83 5.79 -39.65 -15.70
N ALA A 84 5.15 -39.50 -16.85
CA ALA A 84 4.19 -40.46 -17.39
C ALA A 84 4.87 -41.75 -17.87
N ARG A 85 4.18 -42.88 -17.69
CA ARG A 85 4.41 -44.13 -18.42
C ARG A 85 3.16 -44.49 -19.23
N PRO A 86 3.30 -45.33 -20.28
CA PRO A 86 2.14 -45.87 -20.99
C PRO A 86 1.15 -46.51 -20.01
N GLY A 87 -0.12 -46.11 -20.07
CA GLY A 87 -1.19 -46.60 -19.20
C GLY A 87 -1.28 -45.92 -17.83
N ASP A 88 -0.42 -44.96 -17.50
CA ASP A 88 -0.58 -44.16 -16.28
C ASP A 88 -1.74 -43.15 -16.43
N LEU A 89 -2.51 -42.97 -15.36
CA LEU A 89 -3.55 -41.95 -15.25
C LEU A 89 -2.95 -40.59 -14.86
N ARG A 90 -3.40 -39.53 -15.52
CA ARG A 90 -3.02 -38.15 -15.20
C ARG A 90 -3.73 -37.66 -13.94
N CYS A 91 -2.95 -37.24 -12.96
CA CYS A 91 -3.41 -36.70 -11.69
C CYS A 91 -2.99 -35.24 -11.52
N THR A 92 -3.99 -34.40 -11.25
CA THR A 92 -3.79 -32.99 -10.92
C THR A 92 -4.00 -32.80 -9.41
N LEU A 93 -2.95 -32.37 -8.72
CA LEU A 93 -2.95 -32.13 -7.28
C LEU A 93 -3.18 -30.64 -6.97
N TYR A 94 -4.14 -30.39 -6.09
CA TYR A 94 -4.40 -29.08 -5.50
C TYR A 94 -4.30 -29.15 -3.99
N SER A 95 -3.85 -28.06 -3.38
CA SER A 95 -3.91 -27.86 -1.93
C SER A 95 -4.87 -26.74 -1.57
N VAL A 96 -5.37 -26.80 -0.34
CA VAL A 96 -6.28 -25.79 0.24
C VAL A 96 -5.74 -24.37 0.06
N GLY A 97 -4.48 -24.11 0.41
CA GLY A 97 -3.86 -22.78 0.37
C GLY A 97 -3.16 -22.44 -0.94
N GLY A 98 -3.12 -23.37 -1.91
CA GLY A 98 -2.38 -23.20 -3.17
C GLY A 98 -0.86 -23.14 -2.95
N LEU A 99 -0.30 -24.14 -2.26
CA LEU A 99 1.15 -24.27 -2.08
C LEU A 99 1.87 -24.48 -3.42
N PRO A 100 3.14 -24.04 -3.56
CA PRO A 100 3.88 -24.14 -4.81
C PRO A 100 3.87 -25.55 -5.43
N GLY A 101 3.37 -25.66 -6.66
CA GLY A 101 3.24 -26.94 -7.37
C GLY A 101 1.93 -27.69 -7.12
N SER A 102 1.07 -27.13 -6.28
CA SER A 102 -0.33 -27.53 -6.04
C SER A 102 -1.28 -26.33 -6.12
N ASP A 103 -0.80 -25.23 -6.70
CA ASP A 103 -1.54 -24.02 -7.02
C ASP A 103 -2.06 -24.06 -8.46
N ARG A 104 -3.03 -23.20 -8.77
CA ARG A 104 -3.38 -22.86 -10.15
C ARG A 104 -3.19 -21.37 -10.33
N ASN A 105 -2.44 -20.98 -11.36
CA ASN A 105 -2.13 -19.57 -11.63
C ASN A 105 -1.52 -18.82 -10.40
N ARG A 106 -0.77 -19.52 -9.54
CA ARG A 106 -0.16 -18.99 -8.30
C ARG A 106 -1.15 -18.56 -7.22
N VAL A 107 -2.38 -19.06 -7.28
CA VAL A 107 -3.39 -18.90 -6.25
C VAL A 107 -4.00 -20.26 -5.89
N ALA A 108 -4.74 -20.30 -4.78
CA ALA A 108 -5.51 -21.49 -4.42
C ALA A 108 -6.51 -21.83 -5.55
N TYR A 109 -6.70 -23.11 -5.80
CA TYR A 109 -7.58 -23.57 -6.88
C TYR A 109 -9.06 -23.26 -6.59
N LEU A 110 -9.50 -23.52 -5.36
CA LEU A 110 -10.81 -23.14 -4.86
C LEU A 110 -10.65 -22.03 -3.80
N PRO A 111 -11.73 -21.28 -3.48
CA PRO A 111 -11.74 -20.42 -2.31
C PRO A 111 -11.36 -21.25 -1.07
N VAL A 112 -10.36 -20.80 -0.33
CA VAL A 112 -9.70 -21.59 0.73
C VAL A 112 -10.68 -22.07 1.79
N ARG A 113 -11.60 -21.22 2.23
CA ARG A 113 -12.69 -21.60 3.15
C ARG A 113 -13.52 -22.75 2.60
N ARG A 114 -13.94 -22.68 1.34
CA ARG A 114 -14.73 -23.75 0.69
C ARG A 114 -13.92 -25.03 0.55
N ALA A 115 -12.63 -24.94 0.21
CA ALA A 115 -11.73 -26.10 0.17
C ALA A 115 -11.63 -26.80 1.54
N ARG A 116 -11.53 -26.03 2.64
CA ARG A 116 -11.51 -26.59 4.00
C ARG A 116 -12.85 -27.23 4.38
N GLU A 117 -13.96 -26.56 4.12
CA GLU A 117 -15.31 -27.10 4.37
C GLU A 117 -15.54 -28.42 3.63
N LEU A 118 -15.09 -28.51 2.37
CA LEU A 118 -15.11 -29.74 1.59
C LEU A 118 -14.32 -30.86 2.27
N LEU A 119 -13.06 -30.63 2.65
CA LEU A 119 -12.25 -31.66 3.30
C LEU A 119 -12.82 -32.06 4.66
N ALA A 120 -13.26 -31.09 5.46
CA ALA A 120 -13.87 -31.33 6.76
C ALA A 120 -15.13 -32.20 6.65
N SER A 121 -15.97 -31.97 5.62
CA SER A 121 -17.18 -32.78 5.38
C SER A 121 -16.91 -34.24 5.04
N MET A 122 -15.66 -34.59 4.70
CA MET A 122 -15.24 -35.93 4.30
C MET A 122 -14.45 -36.66 5.38
N ARG A 123 -14.12 -35.98 6.50
CA ARG A 123 -13.47 -36.62 7.64
C ARG A 123 -14.35 -37.75 8.18
N GLY A 124 -13.72 -38.88 8.48
CA GLY A 124 -14.40 -40.08 8.95
C GLY A 124 -15.10 -40.93 7.87
N ARG A 125 -15.13 -40.49 6.60
CA ARG A 125 -15.66 -41.31 5.50
C ARG A 125 -14.60 -42.32 5.00
N PRO A 126 -15.00 -43.54 4.62
CA PRO A 126 -14.09 -44.51 4.02
C PRO A 126 -13.53 -43.99 2.68
N ALA A 127 -12.30 -44.38 2.35
CA ALA A 127 -11.74 -44.12 1.03
C ALA A 127 -12.36 -45.05 -0.03
N PRO A 128 -12.46 -44.62 -1.30
CA PRO A 128 -12.07 -43.30 -1.82
C PRO A 128 -13.07 -42.19 -1.44
N ARG A 129 -12.55 -41.08 -0.90
CA ARG A 129 -13.34 -39.90 -0.55
C ARG A 129 -13.66 -39.09 -1.80
N ARG A 130 -14.83 -39.33 -2.41
CA ARG A 130 -15.26 -38.73 -3.69
C ARG A 130 -16.25 -37.58 -3.50
N ALA A 131 -16.06 -36.50 -4.27
CA ALA A 131 -16.99 -35.37 -4.28
C ALA A 131 -18.35 -35.77 -4.86
N ASN A 132 -19.44 -35.24 -4.31
CA ASN A 132 -20.78 -35.40 -4.90
C ASN A 132 -20.95 -34.46 -6.12
N ASP A 133 -22.01 -34.67 -6.90
CA ASP A 133 -22.21 -33.91 -8.16
C ASP A 133 -22.38 -32.40 -7.93
N ALA A 134 -22.99 -31.97 -6.82
CA ALA A 134 -23.08 -30.55 -6.47
C ALA A 134 -21.72 -29.92 -6.16
N GLN A 135 -20.85 -30.62 -5.42
CA GLN A 135 -19.48 -30.16 -5.13
C GLN A 135 -18.64 -30.11 -6.41
N ARG A 136 -18.83 -31.08 -7.31
CA ARG A 136 -18.17 -31.13 -8.62
C ARG A 136 -18.63 -29.99 -9.53
N LEU A 137 -19.94 -29.71 -9.56
CA LEU A 137 -20.51 -28.58 -10.31
C LEU A 137 -19.85 -27.27 -9.89
N LEU A 138 -19.81 -26.99 -8.59
CA LEU A 138 -19.20 -25.79 -8.04
C LEU A 138 -17.71 -25.66 -8.38
N ALA A 139 -16.95 -26.76 -8.27
CA ALA A 139 -15.53 -26.76 -8.60
C ALA A 139 -15.26 -26.54 -10.10
N VAL A 140 -15.99 -27.22 -10.98
CA VAL A 140 -15.87 -27.04 -12.44
C VAL A 140 -16.28 -25.61 -12.85
N SER A 141 -17.36 -25.08 -12.30
CA SER A 141 -17.79 -23.70 -12.56
C SER A 141 -16.77 -22.67 -12.07
N ALA A 142 -16.19 -22.86 -10.87
CA ALA A 142 -15.15 -21.98 -10.35
C ALA A 142 -13.88 -22.00 -11.22
N GLU A 143 -13.48 -23.18 -11.72
CA GLU A 143 -12.40 -23.30 -12.69
C GLU A 143 -12.68 -22.55 -13.99
N ALA A 144 -13.87 -22.76 -14.56
CA ALA A 144 -14.28 -22.14 -15.81
C ALA A 144 -14.32 -20.61 -15.71
N VAL A 145 -14.89 -20.07 -14.64
CA VAL A 145 -15.05 -18.62 -14.44
C VAL A 145 -13.73 -17.96 -14.05
N TYR A 146 -13.06 -18.43 -12.99
CA TYR A 146 -11.98 -17.69 -12.36
C TYR A 146 -10.60 -18.01 -12.93
N HIS A 147 -10.34 -19.29 -13.26
CA HIS A 147 -9.03 -19.72 -13.73
C HIS A 147 -8.87 -19.72 -15.26
N LEU A 148 -9.97 -19.90 -16.00
CA LEU A 148 -9.95 -20.00 -17.46
C LEU A 148 -10.59 -18.77 -18.14
N GLY A 149 -11.75 -18.32 -17.66
CA GLY A 149 -12.53 -17.26 -18.31
C GLY A 149 -12.86 -17.64 -19.75
N LEU A 150 -12.45 -16.81 -20.72
CA LEU A 150 -12.65 -17.08 -22.16
C LEU A 150 -12.03 -18.41 -22.62
N ALA A 151 -10.97 -18.89 -21.96
CA ALA A 151 -10.34 -20.17 -22.30
C ALA A 151 -11.21 -21.39 -21.95
N SER A 152 -12.30 -21.21 -21.21
CA SER A 152 -13.30 -22.26 -20.99
C SER A 152 -14.21 -22.49 -22.21
N SER A 153 -14.16 -21.57 -23.18
CA SER A 153 -15.05 -21.51 -24.36
C SER A 153 -16.53 -21.33 -24.02
N LEU A 154 -16.85 -20.89 -22.80
CA LEU A 154 -18.21 -20.48 -22.44
C LEU A 154 -18.53 -19.09 -23.02
N PRO A 155 -19.80 -18.83 -23.37
CA PRO A 155 -20.19 -17.53 -23.91
C PRO A 155 -20.14 -16.45 -22.83
N THR A 156 -20.09 -15.19 -23.28
CA THR A 156 -20.21 -13.98 -22.47
C THR A 156 -21.41 -13.16 -22.93
N ALA A 157 -21.88 -12.23 -22.09
CA ALA A 157 -22.96 -11.32 -22.47
C ALA A 157 -22.68 -10.55 -23.79
N ALA A 158 -21.40 -10.24 -24.07
CA ALA A 158 -20.98 -9.57 -25.31
C ALA A 158 -21.07 -10.47 -26.55
N THR A 159 -20.92 -11.79 -26.40
CA THR A 159 -20.98 -12.76 -27.51
C THR A 159 -22.35 -13.41 -27.65
N ALA A 160 -23.28 -13.16 -26.73
CA ALA A 160 -24.62 -13.73 -26.74
C ALA A 160 -25.58 -13.06 -27.76
N GLY A 161 -25.18 -11.92 -28.35
CA GLY A 161 -25.99 -11.13 -29.28
C GLY A 161 -25.87 -11.49 -30.77
N GLU A 162 -24.89 -12.30 -31.17
CA GLU A 162 -24.62 -12.60 -32.59
C GLU A 162 -24.87 -14.09 -32.92
N GLY A 163 -26.13 -14.43 -33.20
CA GLY A 163 -26.52 -15.72 -33.81
C GLY A 163 -26.41 -16.98 -32.94
N ASP A 164 -26.99 -18.08 -33.41
CA ASP A 164 -27.08 -19.40 -32.75
C ASP A 164 -25.73 -20.10 -32.44
N SER A 165 -24.60 -19.43 -32.62
CA SER A 165 -23.26 -20.01 -32.54
C SER A 165 -22.64 -20.04 -31.13
N ALA A 166 -23.25 -19.37 -30.13
CA ALA A 166 -22.69 -19.24 -28.78
C ALA A 166 -23.37 -20.16 -27.73
N SER A 167 -23.68 -21.41 -28.09
CA SER A 167 -24.25 -22.38 -27.13
C SER A 167 -23.18 -22.83 -26.12
N PRO A 168 -23.45 -22.79 -24.79
CA PRO A 168 -22.51 -23.28 -23.78
C PRO A 168 -22.16 -24.76 -24.00
N LEU A 169 -23.07 -25.55 -24.58
CA LEU A 169 -22.90 -26.97 -24.90
C LEU A 169 -21.84 -27.24 -25.98
N ALA A 170 -21.42 -26.23 -26.74
CA ALA A 170 -20.30 -26.36 -27.67
C ALA A 170 -18.97 -26.61 -26.91
N SER A 171 -18.85 -26.10 -25.69
CA SER A 171 -17.66 -26.25 -24.85
C SER A 171 -17.71 -27.51 -23.97
N ALA A 172 -16.55 -28.12 -23.70
CA ALA A 172 -16.45 -29.24 -22.76
C ALA A 172 -16.88 -28.82 -21.34
N HIS A 173 -16.54 -27.60 -20.93
CA HIS A 173 -16.96 -27.04 -19.64
C HIS A 173 -18.47 -26.89 -19.54
N GLY A 174 -19.12 -26.33 -20.56
CA GLY A 174 -20.56 -26.15 -20.55
C GLY A 174 -21.32 -27.47 -20.55
N ARG A 175 -20.86 -28.49 -21.29
CA ARG A 175 -21.45 -29.85 -21.21
C ARG A 175 -21.31 -30.46 -19.82
N ALA A 176 -20.12 -30.37 -19.21
CA ALA A 176 -19.90 -30.91 -17.87
C ALA A 176 -20.76 -30.20 -16.81
N ILE A 177 -20.87 -28.86 -16.90
CA ILE A 177 -21.68 -28.04 -15.99
C ILE A 177 -23.16 -28.39 -16.11
N VAL A 178 -23.71 -28.47 -17.34
CA VAL A 178 -25.12 -28.85 -17.56
C VAL A 178 -25.38 -30.26 -17.05
N ALA A 179 -24.54 -31.23 -17.40
CA ALA A 179 -24.73 -32.62 -16.97
C ALA A 179 -24.66 -32.78 -15.44
N LEU A 180 -23.80 -32.03 -14.75
CA LEU A 180 -23.73 -32.04 -13.29
C LEU A 180 -24.95 -31.35 -12.66
N ASP A 181 -25.40 -30.22 -13.22
CA ASP A 181 -26.57 -29.49 -12.73
C ASP A 181 -27.87 -30.29 -12.92
N GLU A 182 -28.05 -30.98 -14.05
CA GLU A 182 -29.20 -31.86 -14.28
C GLU A 182 -29.27 -33.00 -13.25
N ARG A 183 -28.12 -33.49 -12.78
CA ARG A 183 -28.04 -34.60 -11.82
C ARG A 183 -28.27 -34.16 -10.37
N CYS A 184 -27.83 -32.95 -10.00
CA CYS A 184 -27.94 -32.47 -8.63
C CYS A 184 -29.06 -31.45 -8.41
N GLY A 185 -29.59 -30.85 -9.47
CA GLY A 185 -30.65 -29.85 -9.44
C GLY A 185 -30.26 -28.55 -8.71
N LEU A 186 -28.97 -28.25 -8.56
CA LEU A 186 -28.51 -27.18 -7.66
C LEU A 186 -28.94 -25.78 -8.14
N TRP A 187 -28.85 -25.50 -9.44
CA TRP A 187 -29.13 -24.18 -10.01
C TRP A 187 -30.27 -24.16 -11.01
N SER A 188 -30.59 -25.29 -11.64
CA SER A 188 -31.58 -25.37 -12.73
C SER A 188 -31.23 -24.37 -13.84
N LEU A 189 -30.01 -24.50 -14.37
CA LEU A 189 -29.45 -23.55 -15.33
C LEU A 189 -30.31 -23.46 -16.61
N PRO A 190 -30.53 -22.25 -17.14
CA PRO A 190 -31.19 -22.08 -18.41
C PRO A 190 -30.35 -22.71 -19.54
N HIS A 191 -31.01 -23.09 -20.64
CA HIS A 191 -30.33 -23.67 -21.82
C HIS A 191 -29.29 -22.72 -22.45
N ARG A 192 -29.36 -21.41 -22.15
CA ARG A 192 -28.36 -20.42 -22.50
C ARG A 192 -27.84 -19.76 -21.21
N PHE A 193 -26.59 -20.03 -20.86
CA PHE A 193 -25.86 -19.36 -19.77
C PHE A 193 -24.45 -19.04 -20.23
N GLY A 194 -23.84 -18.05 -19.58
CA GLY A 194 -22.47 -17.63 -19.85
C GLY A 194 -21.66 -17.43 -18.57
N LEU A 195 -20.45 -16.87 -18.74
CA LEU A 195 -19.54 -16.61 -17.62
C LEU A 195 -20.15 -15.68 -16.56
N GLU A 196 -20.92 -14.68 -16.95
CA GLU A 196 -21.57 -13.75 -16.02
C GLU A 196 -22.62 -14.42 -15.14
N GLU A 197 -23.44 -15.31 -15.71
CA GLU A 197 -24.46 -16.06 -14.95
C GLU A 197 -23.78 -17.01 -13.96
N LEU A 198 -22.74 -17.75 -14.39
CA LEU A 198 -22.00 -18.62 -13.48
C LEU A 198 -21.30 -17.85 -12.36
N GLU A 199 -20.72 -16.68 -12.66
CA GLU A 199 -20.13 -15.81 -11.63
C GLU A 199 -21.18 -15.37 -10.61
N ALA A 200 -22.38 -14.97 -11.06
CA ALA A 200 -23.47 -14.59 -10.17
C ALA A 200 -23.90 -15.76 -9.26
N ARG A 201 -24.03 -16.97 -9.82
CA ARG A 201 -24.37 -18.19 -9.05
C ARG A 201 -23.28 -18.58 -8.06
N LEU A 202 -22.02 -18.54 -8.46
CA LEU A 202 -20.89 -18.79 -7.57
C LEU A 202 -20.82 -17.75 -6.45
N THR A 203 -21.07 -16.48 -6.76
CA THR A 203 -21.13 -15.41 -5.76
C THR A 203 -22.26 -15.65 -4.76
N GLN A 204 -23.47 -15.98 -5.23
CA GLN A 204 -24.61 -16.31 -4.37
C GLN A 204 -24.34 -17.53 -3.49
N ALA A 205 -23.63 -18.53 -4.02
CA ALA A 205 -23.21 -19.71 -3.26
C ALA A 205 -22.02 -19.43 -2.32
N GLY A 206 -21.42 -18.24 -2.35
CA GLY A 206 -20.21 -17.90 -1.58
C GLY A 206 -18.95 -18.66 -2.05
N TRP A 207 -18.87 -18.97 -3.34
CA TRP A 207 -17.73 -19.59 -4.04
C TRP A 207 -16.93 -18.60 -4.89
N ALA A 208 -17.32 -17.32 -4.92
CA ALA A 208 -16.50 -16.28 -5.50
C ALA A 208 -15.24 -16.02 -4.64
N PRO A 209 -14.03 -16.00 -5.23
CA PRO A 209 -12.85 -15.51 -4.55
C PRO A 209 -13.00 -14.04 -4.14
N LEU A 210 -12.26 -13.63 -3.11
CA LEU A 210 -12.14 -12.21 -2.80
C LEU A 210 -11.46 -11.45 -3.94
N THR A 211 -11.73 -10.16 -4.01
CA THR A 211 -11.23 -9.23 -5.02
C THR A 211 -9.72 -9.21 -5.15
N ASP A 212 -8.97 -9.44 -4.06
CA ASP A 212 -7.50 -9.57 -4.10
C ASP A 212 -7.03 -10.75 -4.96
N THR A 213 -7.80 -11.84 -4.94
CA THR A 213 -7.56 -13.06 -5.70
C THR A 213 -8.08 -12.90 -7.12
N LEU A 214 -9.25 -12.28 -7.30
CA LEU A 214 -9.78 -11.94 -8.62
C LEU A 214 -8.81 -11.03 -9.40
N PHE A 215 -8.21 -10.04 -8.76
CA PHE A 215 -7.24 -9.18 -9.42
C PHE A 215 -5.95 -9.91 -9.83
N LYS A 216 -5.47 -10.86 -9.01
CA LYS A 216 -4.34 -11.72 -9.41
C LYS A 216 -4.69 -12.58 -10.62
N LEU A 217 -5.89 -13.16 -10.61
CA LEU A 217 -6.40 -14.00 -11.71
C LEU A 217 -6.64 -13.19 -12.98
N SER A 218 -6.99 -11.91 -12.88
CA SER A 218 -7.15 -11.03 -14.05
C SER A 218 -5.87 -10.86 -14.88
N GLY A 219 -4.70 -11.12 -14.29
CA GLY A 219 -3.43 -11.16 -15.02
C GLY A 219 -3.32 -12.29 -16.04
N VAL A 220 -4.14 -13.34 -15.92
CA VAL A 220 -4.19 -14.50 -16.83
C VAL A 220 -5.57 -14.77 -17.42
N ASN A 221 -6.62 -14.14 -16.88
CA ASN A 221 -8.01 -14.25 -17.30
C ASN A 221 -8.49 -12.91 -17.90
N PRO A 222 -8.49 -12.75 -19.24
CA PRO A 222 -8.88 -11.51 -19.90
C PRO A 222 -10.33 -11.09 -19.65
N TRP A 223 -11.25 -12.05 -19.51
CA TRP A 223 -12.64 -11.76 -19.20
C TRP A 223 -12.75 -11.09 -17.82
N LEU A 224 -12.10 -11.68 -16.82
CA LEU A 224 -12.08 -11.10 -15.47
C LEU A 224 -11.39 -9.73 -15.45
N LYS A 225 -10.34 -9.54 -16.25
CA LYS A 225 -9.69 -8.23 -16.42
C LYS A 225 -10.68 -7.17 -16.89
N THR A 226 -11.51 -7.48 -17.88
CA THR A 226 -12.56 -6.55 -18.37
C THR A 226 -13.66 -6.38 -17.33
N ARG A 227 -14.12 -7.44 -16.66
CA ARG A 227 -15.17 -7.36 -15.62
C ARG A 227 -14.77 -6.48 -14.43
N LEU A 228 -13.47 -6.49 -14.09
CA LEU A 228 -12.92 -5.66 -13.04
C LEU A 228 -12.59 -4.22 -13.51
N GLN A 229 -12.73 -3.89 -14.80
CA GLN A 229 -12.66 -2.50 -15.24
C GLN A 229 -13.88 -1.74 -14.72
N GLY A 230 -13.65 -0.75 -13.87
CA GLY A 230 -14.72 0.00 -13.20
C GLY A 230 -15.10 -0.53 -11.81
N HIS A 231 -14.58 -1.69 -11.38
CA HIS A 231 -14.54 -2.03 -9.96
C HIS A 231 -13.70 -0.98 -9.23
N GLY A 232 -14.30 -0.29 -8.25
CA GLY A 232 -13.64 0.80 -7.54
C GLY A 232 -14.29 2.18 -7.67
N ARG A 233 -15.34 2.36 -8.49
CA ARG A 233 -16.01 3.66 -8.65
C ARG A 233 -16.56 4.24 -7.33
N ASP A 234 -16.99 3.37 -6.41
CA ASP A 234 -17.50 3.78 -5.10
C ASP A 234 -16.41 3.85 -4.01
N ALA A 235 -15.17 3.50 -4.34
CA ALA A 235 -14.07 3.52 -3.39
C ALA A 235 -13.80 4.94 -2.91
N VAL A 236 -13.61 5.10 -1.59
CA VAL A 236 -13.28 6.40 -1.00
C VAL A 236 -11.78 6.61 -1.05
N PRO A 237 -11.25 7.54 -1.85
CA PRO A 237 -9.81 7.72 -1.99
C PRO A 237 -9.14 7.95 -0.63
N GLY A 238 -8.01 7.26 -0.44
CA GLY A 238 -7.20 7.37 0.77
C GLY A 238 -7.64 6.50 1.94
N LEU A 239 -8.78 5.80 1.86
CA LEU A 239 -9.16 4.81 2.87
C LEU A 239 -8.20 3.61 2.80
N ALA A 240 -7.66 3.19 3.95
CA ALA A 240 -6.78 2.04 4.03
C ALA A 240 -7.02 1.26 5.32
N VAL A 241 -6.97 -0.06 5.23
CA VAL A 241 -7.05 -0.95 6.39
C VAL A 241 -5.69 -1.55 6.66
N TYR A 242 -5.26 -1.53 7.92
CA TYR A 242 -4.13 -2.30 8.41
C TYR A 242 -4.60 -3.35 9.40
N LEU A 243 -4.21 -4.60 9.18
CA LEU A 243 -4.42 -5.71 10.10
C LEU A 243 -3.09 -5.99 10.80
N ILE A 244 -3.01 -5.62 12.08
CA ILE A 244 -1.86 -5.95 12.92
C ILE A 244 -2.01 -7.40 13.33
N ARG A 245 -0.95 -8.17 13.13
CA ARG A 245 -0.91 -9.60 13.44
C ARG A 245 -0.38 -9.80 14.86
N GLU A 246 -0.56 -10.98 15.43
CA GLU A 246 -0.19 -11.31 16.81
C GLU A 246 1.19 -10.77 17.22
N ARG A 247 2.23 -10.97 16.39
CA ARG A 247 3.60 -10.51 16.69
C ARG A 247 3.80 -8.99 16.58
N GLY A 248 2.87 -8.28 15.95
CA GLY A 248 2.86 -6.83 15.86
C GLY A 248 2.11 -6.15 17.01
N LEU A 249 1.21 -6.86 17.69
CA LEU A 249 0.35 -6.31 18.75
C LEU A 249 1.12 -5.63 19.90
N PRO A 250 2.26 -6.19 20.41
CA PRO A 250 3.05 -5.53 21.45
C PRO A 250 3.65 -4.17 21.04
N HIS A 251 3.61 -3.83 19.75
CA HIS A 251 4.17 -2.60 19.21
C HIS A 251 3.10 -1.60 18.75
N LEU A 252 1.82 -1.84 19.04
CA LEU A 252 0.68 -1.11 18.48
C LEU A 252 0.84 0.42 18.56
N ASP A 253 1.23 0.97 19.71
CA ASP A 253 1.41 2.42 19.87
C ASP A 253 2.52 2.99 18.98
N ALA A 254 3.63 2.26 18.84
CA ALA A 254 4.69 2.65 17.92
C ALA A 254 4.20 2.61 16.46
N LEU A 255 3.32 1.66 16.11
CA LEU A 255 2.72 1.55 14.77
C LEU A 255 1.72 2.68 14.50
N ARG A 256 0.87 3.05 15.47
CA ARG A 256 0.02 4.25 15.41
C ARG A 256 0.85 5.52 15.22
N GLY A 257 1.96 5.64 15.95
CA GLY A 257 2.90 6.74 15.76
C GLY A 257 3.52 6.80 14.36
N ILE A 258 3.71 5.65 13.69
CA ILE A 258 4.15 5.62 12.28
C ILE A 258 3.05 6.18 11.38
N LEU A 259 1.80 5.75 11.52
CA LEU A 259 0.66 6.26 10.74
C LEU A 259 0.54 7.78 10.84
N ALA A 260 0.51 8.30 12.08
CA ALA A 260 0.40 9.72 12.34
C ALA A 260 1.54 10.54 11.70
N ARG A 261 2.78 10.06 11.76
CA ARG A 261 3.94 10.72 11.11
C ARG A 261 3.88 10.74 9.58
N HIS A 262 3.10 9.84 8.99
CA HIS A 262 2.85 9.78 7.55
C HIS A 262 1.54 10.49 7.14
N GLY A 263 0.85 11.13 8.07
CA GLY A 263 -0.36 11.90 7.80
C GLY A 263 -1.63 11.07 7.65
N PHE A 264 -1.61 9.81 8.10
CA PHE A 264 -2.83 9.01 8.23
C PHE A 264 -3.55 9.36 9.53
N ASP A 265 -4.85 9.53 9.43
CA ASP A 265 -5.75 9.57 10.58
C ASP A 265 -6.30 8.16 10.84
N VAL A 266 -6.35 7.75 12.10
CA VAL A 266 -7.07 6.53 12.49
C VAL A 266 -8.54 6.90 12.64
N LEU A 267 -9.41 6.29 11.84
CA LEU A 267 -10.86 6.53 11.88
C LEU A 267 -11.56 5.58 12.86
N TYR A 268 -11.10 4.34 12.91
CA TYR A 268 -11.64 3.29 13.76
C TYR A 268 -10.57 2.24 14.02
N GLU A 269 -10.64 1.60 15.18
CA GLU A 269 -9.76 0.51 15.54
C GLU A 269 -10.44 -0.42 16.54
N MET A 270 -10.08 -1.70 16.49
CA MET A 270 -10.61 -2.71 17.42
C MET A 270 -9.67 -3.92 17.52
N PRO A 271 -9.63 -4.61 18.67
CA PRO A 271 -9.04 -5.93 18.75
C PRO A 271 -9.82 -6.95 17.91
N ILE A 272 -9.14 -8.01 17.47
CA ILE A 272 -9.73 -9.16 16.78
C ILE A 272 -9.33 -10.40 17.57
N ASP A 273 -10.27 -11.02 18.27
CA ASP A 273 -10.02 -12.11 19.21
C ASP A 273 -11.00 -13.29 19.02
N GLY A 274 -10.74 -14.37 19.77
CA GLY A 274 -11.60 -15.56 19.82
C GLY A 274 -11.94 -16.16 18.46
N ALA A 275 -13.19 -16.62 18.33
CA ALA A 275 -13.72 -17.20 17.09
C ALA A 275 -13.76 -16.18 15.93
N HIS A 276 -14.00 -14.90 16.25
CA HIS A 276 -14.04 -13.84 15.24
C HIS A 276 -12.69 -13.69 14.52
N ARG A 277 -11.58 -13.88 15.23
CA ARG A 277 -10.24 -13.89 14.63
C ARG A 277 -10.06 -14.98 13.58
N ASP A 278 -10.53 -16.18 13.87
CA ASP A 278 -10.40 -17.32 12.96
C ASP A 278 -11.30 -17.10 11.73
N GLU A 279 -12.52 -16.58 11.91
CA GLU A 279 -13.41 -16.18 10.82
C GLU A 279 -12.80 -15.10 9.92
N VAL A 280 -12.21 -14.06 10.50
CA VAL A 280 -11.52 -12.98 9.77
C VAL A 280 -10.31 -13.54 9.03
N ALA A 281 -9.53 -14.38 9.70
CA ALA A 281 -8.35 -15.00 9.09
C ALA A 281 -8.74 -15.82 7.85
N ASP A 282 -9.83 -16.56 7.94
CA ASP A 282 -10.30 -17.44 6.87
C ASP A 282 -10.87 -16.69 5.67
N GLN A 283 -11.52 -15.56 5.92
CA GLN A 283 -12.09 -14.74 4.87
C GLN A 283 -11.01 -13.91 4.16
N ILE A 284 -10.14 -13.22 4.90
CA ILE A 284 -9.17 -12.29 4.31
C ILE A 284 -7.96 -13.03 3.74
N ARG A 285 -7.55 -12.64 2.51
CA ARG A 285 -6.46 -13.28 1.73
C ARG A 285 -6.69 -14.78 1.50
N GLY A 286 -7.95 -15.21 1.51
CA GLY A 286 -8.34 -16.61 1.42
C GLY A 286 -7.60 -17.45 2.47
N GLY A 287 -7.62 -17.09 3.75
CA GLY A 287 -7.04 -17.94 4.80
C GLY A 287 -5.50 -18.00 4.85
N ASN A 288 -4.78 -17.44 3.87
CA ASN A 288 -3.33 -17.62 3.78
C ASN A 288 -2.56 -16.53 4.54
N TRP A 289 -2.37 -16.78 5.85
CA TRP A 289 -1.59 -15.94 6.76
C TRP A 289 -0.16 -16.46 6.98
N GLY A 290 0.48 -17.02 5.95
CA GLY A 290 1.85 -17.52 6.08
C GLY A 290 2.91 -16.46 6.45
N ARG A 291 4.18 -16.88 6.38
CA ARG A 291 5.36 -16.05 6.68
C ARG A 291 5.58 -14.85 5.75
N GLY A 292 4.94 -14.85 4.58
CA GLY A 292 5.15 -13.82 3.57
C GLY A 292 6.61 -13.80 3.11
N PRO A 293 7.24 -12.61 2.95
CA PRO A 293 8.63 -12.52 2.48
C PRO A 293 9.67 -12.81 3.57
N PHE A 294 9.25 -13.08 4.81
CA PHE A 294 10.14 -13.27 5.96
C PHE A 294 10.26 -14.74 6.37
N PRO A 295 11.27 -15.12 7.17
CA PRO A 295 11.43 -16.49 7.65
C PRO A 295 10.31 -16.97 8.58
N CYS A 296 9.75 -16.08 9.40
CA CYS A 296 8.71 -16.42 10.37
C CYS A 296 7.33 -15.81 10.04
N SER A 297 6.27 -16.51 10.45
CA SER A 297 4.91 -15.97 10.45
C SER A 297 4.76 -14.82 11.46
N GLY A 298 3.91 -13.85 11.12
CA GLY A 298 3.48 -12.80 12.05
C GLY A 298 2.32 -13.22 12.97
N GLY A 299 1.76 -14.42 12.77
CA GLY A 299 0.57 -14.90 13.47
C GLY A 299 -0.75 -14.57 12.76
N LEU A 300 -1.89 -14.84 13.36
CA LEU A 300 -3.19 -14.44 12.79
C LEU A 300 -3.41 -12.91 12.91
N PRO A 301 -4.34 -12.30 12.16
CA PRO A 301 -4.77 -10.92 12.43
C PRO A 301 -5.25 -10.81 13.88
N SER A 302 -4.95 -9.73 14.58
CA SER A 302 -5.31 -9.56 16.01
C SER A 302 -5.76 -8.15 16.36
N TYR A 303 -5.61 -7.21 15.43
CA TYR A 303 -6.06 -5.84 15.61
C TYR A 303 -6.36 -5.21 14.25
N LEU A 304 -7.47 -4.49 14.17
CA LEU A 304 -7.88 -3.71 13.02
C LEU A 304 -7.51 -2.24 13.23
N LEU A 305 -6.91 -1.62 12.22
CA LEU A 305 -6.77 -0.18 12.10
C LEU A 305 -7.40 0.27 10.77
N VAL A 306 -8.51 0.99 10.84
CA VAL A 306 -9.10 1.69 9.69
C VAL A 306 -8.53 3.10 9.68
N THR A 307 -7.89 3.45 8.57
CA THR A 307 -7.13 4.68 8.45
C THR A 307 -7.52 5.45 7.20
N HIS A 308 -7.31 6.76 7.22
CA HIS A 308 -7.61 7.63 6.10
C HIS A 308 -6.49 8.62 5.84
N ASP A 309 -6.09 8.70 4.58
CA ASP A 309 -5.19 9.70 4.05
C ASP A 309 -5.98 10.64 3.13
N VAL A 310 -6.35 11.82 3.64
CA VAL A 310 -7.09 12.84 2.85
C VAL A 310 -6.35 13.33 1.60
N TYR A 311 -5.06 13.00 1.47
CA TYR A 311 -4.25 13.30 0.29
C TYR A 311 -3.39 12.09 -0.11
N PRO A 312 -4.00 11.06 -0.71
CA PRO A 312 -3.32 9.82 -1.07
C PRO A 312 -2.23 10.08 -2.11
N ASP A 313 -1.08 9.41 -1.95
CA ASP A 313 0.02 9.49 -2.91
C ASP A 313 -0.27 8.57 -4.10
N ARG A 314 -0.76 9.15 -5.20
CA ARG A 314 -1.12 8.43 -6.43
C ARG A 314 0.09 8.04 -7.29
N SER A 315 1.31 8.32 -6.85
CA SER A 315 2.51 7.91 -7.56
C SER A 315 2.56 6.37 -7.66
N PRO A 316 3.07 5.80 -8.77
CA PRO A 316 3.31 4.36 -8.83
C PRO A 316 4.23 3.92 -7.69
N SER A 317 3.77 2.94 -6.90
CA SER A 317 4.57 2.42 -5.80
C SER A 317 5.81 1.72 -6.34
N LYS A 318 6.99 2.16 -5.90
CA LYS A 318 8.28 1.53 -6.21
C LYS A 318 8.60 0.33 -5.30
N ALA A 319 7.68 -0.02 -4.40
CA ALA A 319 7.89 -1.11 -3.44
C ALA A 319 7.84 -2.48 -4.14
N SER A 320 8.71 -3.39 -3.72
CA SER A 320 8.68 -4.78 -4.20
C SER A 320 7.36 -5.43 -3.80
N GLY A 321 6.62 -5.95 -4.79
CA GLY A 321 5.32 -6.59 -4.58
C GLY A 321 4.11 -5.66 -4.56
N ALA A 322 4.29 -4.37 -4.86
CA ALA A 322 3.16 -3.48 -5.15
C ALA A 322 2.51 -3.90 -6.48
N SER A 323 1.18 -4.03 -6.49
CA SER A 323 0.41 -4.23 -7.73
C SER A 323 0.24 -2.90 -8.47
N GLU A 324 -0.14 -2.95 -9.74
CA GLU A 324 -0.55 -1.75 -10.52
C GLU A 324 -1.79 -1.05 -9.92
N MET A 325 -2.42 -1.68 -8.93
CA MET A 325 -3.69 -1.29 -8.36
C MET A 325 -3.58 -0.48 -7.08
N VAL A 326 -2.35 -0.18 -6.67
CA VAL A 326 -2.10 0.63 -5.48
C VAL A 326 -2.52 2.06 -5.76
N ASP A 327 -3.55 2.52 -5.05
CA ASP A 327 -4.10 3.88 -5.21
C ASP A 327 -3.48 4.90 -4.21
N ASN A 328 -2.71 4.40 -3.25
CA ASN A 328 -1.94 5.20 -2.30
C ASN A 328 -0.58 4.54 -1.99
N ALA A 329 0.49 5.00 -2.65
CA ALA A 329 1.84 4.49 -2.43
C ALA A 329 2.33 4.66 -0.99
N ARG A 330 1.78 5.61 -0.23
CA ARG A 330 2.15 5.83 1.17
C ARG A 330 1.76 4.65 2.06
N VAL A 331 0.72 3.89 1.71
CA VAL A 331 0.29 2.71 2.46
C VAL A 331 1.43 1.70 2.59
N PHE A 332 2.16 1.47 1.49
CA PHE A 332 3.31 0.56 1.44
C PHE A 332 4.53 1.09 2.16
N ALA A 333 4.81 2.39 2.04
CA ALA A 333 5.90 3.03 2.78
C ALA A 333 5.70 2.88 4.30
N VAL A 334 4.47 3.10 4.77
CA VAL A 334 4.08 2.87 6.17
C VAL A 334 4.24 1.41 6.56
N LYS A 335 3.68 0.47 5.76
CA LYS A 335 3.76 -0.98 6.02
C LYS A 335 5.21 -1.45 6.19
N GLU A 336 6.11 -0.98 5.32
CA GLU A 336 7.52 -1.31 5.38
C GLU A 336 8.20 -0.70 6.62
N GLN A 337 7.87 0.53 6.99
CA GLN A 337 8.38 1.14 8.22
C GLN A 337 7.88 0.41 9.48
N MET A 338 6.62 -0.02 9.50
CA MET A 338 6.05 -0.85 10.57
C MET A 338 6.79 -2.19 10.70
N ARG A 339 7.03 -2.88 9.59
CA ARG A 339 7.83 -4.12 9.56
C ARG A 339 9.24 -3.91 10.14
N ARG A 340 9.90 -2.83 9.73
CA ARG A 340 11.24 -2.48 10.26
C ARG A 340 11.18 -2.16 11.75
N GLN A 341 10.14 -1.48 12.21
CA GLN A 341 9.99 -1.15 13.63
C GLN A 341 9.87 -2.41 14.50
N VAL A 342 9.02 -3.37 14.11
CA VAL A 342 8.83 -4.61 14.88
C VAL A 342 10.04 -5.54 14.83
N ASN A 343 10.68 -5.64 13.66
CA ASN A 343 11.86 -6.50 13.47
C ASN A 343 13.18 -5.83 13.90
N ARG A 344 13.15 -4.57 14.36
CA ARG A 344 14.36 -3.84 14.79
C ARG A 344 15.05 -4.58 15.94
N GLY A 345 16.35 -4.81 15.79
CA GLY A 345 17.15 -5.52 16.79
C GLY A 345 16.97 -7.05 16.82
N ARG A 346 16.11 -7.62 15.96
CA ARG A 346 15.93 -9.08 15.86
C ARG A 346 16.90 -9.69 14.83
N PRO A 347 17.43 -10.90 15.07
CA PRO A 347 18.15 -11.67 14.07
C PRO A 347 17.31 -11.90 12.81
N ALA A 348 17.94 -11.91 11.62
CA ALA A 348 17.25 -12.07 10.34
C ALA A 348 16.37 -13.34 10.28
N ALA A 349 16.83 -14.44 10.87
CA ALA A 349 16.09 -15.71 10.95
C ALA A 349 14.79 -15.62 11.76
N GLN A 350 14.65 -14.61 12.61
CA GLN A 350 13.46 -14.37 13.44
C GLN A 350 12.55 -13.28 12.87
N HIS A 351 12.93 -12.67 11.74
CA HIS A 351 12.09 -11.63 11.13
C HIS A 351 10.74 -12.23 10.74
N CYS A 352 9.70 -11.44 10.94
CA CYS A 352 8.33 -11.83 10.64
C CYS A 352 7.59 -10.75 9.86
N ASN A 353 6.42 -11.09 9.32
CA ASN A 353 5.50 -10.15 8.71
C ASN A 353 4.41 -9.72 9.72
N PRO A 354 4.61 -8.69 10.55
CA PRO A 354 3.70 -8.33 11.65
C PRO A 354 2.44 -7.56 11.22
N VAL A 355 2.36 -7.11 9.97
CA VAL A 355 1.26 -6.27 9.49
C VAL A 355 0.86 -6.65 8.07
N HIS A 356 -0.45 -6.75 7.85
CA HIS A 356 -1.05 -6.74 6.52
C HIS A 356 -1.75 -5.41 6.29
N SER A 357 -1.87 -4.99 5.04
CA SER A 357 -2.56 -3.76 4.67
C SER A 357 -3.41 -4.03 3.44
N SER A 358 -4.49 -3.27 3.26
CA SER A 358 -5.14 -3.19 1.96
C SER A 358 -4.18 -2.60 0.92
N ASP A 359 -4.34 -2.97 -0.34
CA ASP A 359 -3.58 -2.47 -1.48
C ASP A 359 -4.23 -1.21 -2.07
N ASN A 360 -5.56 -1.08 -1.94
CA ASN A 360 -6.35 0.08 -2.36
C ASN A 360 -7.58 0.30 -1.47
N ALA A 361 -8.29 1.40 -1.72
CA ALA A 361 -9.48 1.79 -0.96
C ALA A 361 -10.65 0.81 -1.10
N MET A 362 -10.83 0.16 -2.25
CA MET A 362 -11.88 -0.86 -2.43
C MET A 362 -11.64 -2.06 -1.53
N GLN A 363 -10.42 -2.61 -1.58
CA GLN A 363 -10.02 -3.71 -0.69
C GLN A 363 -10.06 -3.31 0.79
N ALA A 364 -9.81 -2.02 1.11
CA ALA A 364 -9.97 -1.52 2.47
C ALA A 364 -11.43 -1.67 2.94
N MET A 365 -12.41 -1.33 2.09
CA MET A 365 -13.83 -1.50 2.40
C MET A 365 -14.22 -2.98 2.53
N GLU A 366 -13.70 -3.85 1.68
CA GLU A 366 -13.95 -5.31 1.78
C GLU A 366 -13.40 -5.89 3.08
N TYR A 367 -12.17 -5.53 3.46
CA TYR A 367 -11.59 -5.98 4.72
C TYR A 367 -12.39 -5.45 5.90
N LEU A 368 -12.84 -4.19 5.84
CA LEU A 368 -13.72 -3.63 6.86
C LEU A 368 -15.07 -4.36 6.92
N ALA A 369 -15.65 -4.74 5.78
CA ALA A 369 -16.90 -5.48 5.71
C ALA A 369 -16.79 -6.89 6.32
N VAL A 370 -15.61 -7.50 6.26
CA VAL A 370 -15.34 -8.79 6.90
C VAL A 370 -15.13 -8.65 8.42
N VAL A 371 -14.40 -7.62 8.86
CA VAL A 371 -14.01 -7.50 10.28
C VAL A 371 -15.06 -6.76 11.12
N ALA A 372 -15.63 -5.68 10.59
CA ALA A 372 -16.60 -4.83 11.29
C ALA A 372 -17.66 -4.30 10.30
N PRO A 373 -18.55 -5.17 9.79
CA PRO A 373 -19.53 -4.82 8.75
C PRO A 373 -20.41 -3.63 9.12
N GLU A 374 -20.79 -3.50 10.39
CA GLU A 374 -21.60 -2.40 10.93
C GLU A 374 -20.89 -1.04 10.85
N LYS A 375 -19.56 -1.02 10.73
CA LYS A 375 -18.75 0.20 10.64
C LYS A 375 -18.50 0.68 9.22
N VAL A 376 -18.80 -0.12 8.18
CA VAL A 376 -18.49 0.22 6.78
C VAL A 376 -19.09 1.57 6.38
N ALA A 377 -20.40 1.75 6.57
CA ALA A 377 -21.09 2.97 6.17
C ALA A 377 -20.59 4.21 6.95
N GLU A 378 -20.34 4.06 8.24
CA GLU A 378 -19.83 5.12 9.11
C GLU A 378 -18.43 5.57 8.65
N MET A 379 -17.52 4.63 8.40
CA MET A 379 -16.14 4.91 7.99
C MET A 379 -16.07 5.52 6.59
N VAL A 380 -16.86 5.00 5.65
CA VAL A 380 -17.00 5.56 4.29
C VAL A 380 -17.51 6.99 4.34
N ALA A 381 -18.56 7.26 5.13
CA ALA A 381 -19.11 8.60 5.28
C ALA A 381 -18.10 9.55 5.95
N SER A 382 -17.39 9.09 6.98
CA SER A 382 -16.33 9.85 7.66
C SER A 382 -15.20 10.23 6.71
N ALA A 383 -14.68 9.27 5.94
CA ALA A 383 -13.63 9.50 4.95
C ALA A 383 -14.09 10.47 3.83
N ARG A 384 -15.32 10.32 3.33
CA ARG A 384 -15.90 11.26 2.34
C ARG A 384 -16.02 12.69 2.90
N ARG A 385 -16.52 12.85 4.13
CA ARG A 385 -16.59 14.17 4.79
C ARG A 385 -15.20 14.80 4.94
N ARG A 386 -14.19 14.03 5.36
CA ARG A 386 -12.81 14.51 5.49
C ARG A 386 -12.21 14.91 4.15
N ASN A 387 -12.47 14.14 3.08
CA ASN A 387 -12.06 14.51 1.72
C ASN A 387 -12.70 15.83 1.27
N ALA A 388 -14.00 16.00 1.51
CA ALA A 388 -14.71 17.24 1.18
C ALA A 388 -14.18 18.45 1.98
N ALA A 389 -13.93 18.29 3.28
CA ALA A 389 -13.39 19.35 4.14
C ALA A 389 -11.93 19.72 3.80
N PHE A 390 -11.18 18.84 3.14
CA PHE A 390 -9.82 19.06 2.68
C PHE A 390 -9.75 19.54 1.20
N ALA A 391 -10.90 19.66 0.54
CA ALA A 391 -10.98 20.20 -0.81
C ALA A 391 -10.59 21.69 -0.79
N THR A 392 -9.94 22.13 -1.86
CA THR A 392 -9.57 23.54 -2.00
C THR A 392 -10.76 24.30 -2.56
N PRO A 393 -11.16 25.42 -1.92
CA PRO A 393 -12.39 26.12 -2.30
C PRO A 393 -12.26 26.92 -3.62
N TYR A 394 -11.05 27.00 -4.17
CA TYR A 394 -10.75 27.74 -5.41
C TYR A 394 -10.31 26.80 -6.52
N PRO A 395 -10.47 27.20 -7.81
CA PRO A 395 -9.88 26.48 -8.93
C PRO A 395 -8.37 26.31 -8.75
N VAL A 396 -7.91 25.06 -8.77
CA VAL A 396 -6.48 24.71 -8.64
C VAL A 396 -5.81 24.81 -10.00
N LEU A 397 -4.79 25.67 -10.11
CA LEU A 397 -3.97 25.85 -11.30
C LEU A 397 -2.78 24.88 -11.32
N ALA A 398 -2.20 24.58 -10.15
CA ALA A 398 -1.12 23.59 -10.00
C ALA A 398 -1.01 23.08 -8.56
N ASP A 399 -0.65 21.81 -8.40
CA ASP A 399 -0.22 21.24 -7.11
C ASP A 399 1.28 21.50 -6.88
N LEU A 400 1.61 22.20 -5.80
CA LEU A 400 2.98 22.52 -5.40
C LEU A 400 3.44 21.68 -4.18
N SER A 401 2.63 20.70 -3.78
CA SER A 401 2.89 19.86 -2.61
C SER A 401 4.07 18.91 -2.84
N LYS A 402 5.05 18.92 -1.93
CA LYS A 402 6.18 17.97 -1.98
C LYS A 402 5.88 16.65 -1.29
N HIS A 403 5.37 16.71 -0.06
CA HIS A 403 5.13 15.54 0.79
C HIS A 403 3.73 15.48 1.38
N ALA A 404 3.02 16.62 1.39
CA ALA A 404 1.63 16.77 1.83
C ALA A 404 1.24 16.12 3.18
N ARG A 405 2.19 15.94 4.11
CA ARG A 405 1.95 15.17 5.36
C ARG A 405 1.07 15.89 6.38
N ARG A 406 1.10 17.23 6.41
CA ARG A 406 0.31 18.08 7.31
C ARG A 406 -0.65 18.98 6.55
N ALA A 407 -0.20 19.50 5.42
CA ALA A 407 -0.95 20.38 4.55
C ALA A 407 -0.54 20.13 3.10
N LYS A 408 -1.45 20.38 2.16
CA LYS A 408 -1.13 20.53 0.74
C LYS A 408 -0.96 22.02 0.43
N VAL A 409 -0.17 22.31 -0.61
CA VAL A 409 0.08 23.67 -1.09
C VAL A 409 -0.23 23.69 -2.57
N GLU A 410 -1.16 24.55 -2.99
CA GLU A 410 -1.63 24.64 -4.35
C GLU A 410 -1.57 26.09 -4.84
N LEU A 411 -1.21 26.26 -6.12
CA LEU A 411 -1.42 27.50 -6.84
C LEU A 411 -2.88 27.53 -7.28
N ILE A 412 -3.59 28.60 -6.95
CA ILE A 412 -5.02 28.76 -7.22
C ILE A 412 -5.31 30.02 -8.02
N ASP A 413 -6.47 30.02 -8.67
CA ASP A 413 -7.12 31.24 -9.16
C ASP A 413 -8.00 31.82 -8.04
N PHE A 414 -7.50 32.91 -7.43
CA PHE A 414 -8.19 33.63 -6.38
C PHE A 414 -8.78 34.93 -6.95
N HIS A 415 -10.02 34.85 -7.44
CA HIS A 415 -10.76 35.98 -8.03
C HIS A 415 -10.04 36.64 -9.23
N GLY A 416 -9.52 35.83 -10.16
CA GLY A 416 -8.86 36.29 -11.39
C GLY A 416 -7.37 36.61 -11.22
N ARG A 417 -6.77 36.34 -10.05
CA ARG A 417 -5.33 36.49 -9.79
C ARG A 417 -4.75 35.23 -9.17
N ARG A 418 -3.45 35.01 -9.42
CA ARG A 418 -2.71 33.89 -8.84
C ARG A 418 -2.50 34.08 -7.34
N ALA A 419 -2.78 33.05 -6.55
CA ALA A 419 -2.48 33.01 -5.12
C ALA A 419 -2.05 31.60 -4.70
N ILE A 420 -1.46 31.48 -3.51
CA ILE A 420 -1.17 30.19 -2.89
C ILE A 420 -2.26 29.87 -1.88
N CYS A 421 -2.85 28.68 -1.99
CA CYS A 421 -3.68 28.09 -0.95
C CYS A 421 -2.92 26.98 -0.25
N LYS A 422 -2.75 27.09 1.07
CA LYS A 422 -2.23 26.02 1.92
C LYS A 422 -3.40 25.44 2.73
N THR A 423 -3.81 24.23 2.42
CA THR A 423 -4.92 23.52 3.09
C THR A 423 -4.35 22.49 4.06
N PHE A 424 -4.73 22.58 5.33
CA PHE A 424 -4.27 21.76 6.44
C PHE A 424 -5.19 20.56 6.65
N ARG A 425 -4.59 19.42 6.98
CA ARG A 425 -5.33 18.19 7.28
C ARG A 425 -6.14 18.36 8.58
N PRO A 426 -7.26 17.64 8.74
CA PRO A 426 -7.95 17.58 10.02
C PRO A 426 -7.01 17.26 11.19
N GLY A 427 -7.18 17.94 12.32
CA GLY A 427 -6.32 17.78 13.50
C GLY A 427 -4.96 18.52 13.41
N ARG A 428 -4.75 19.30 12.34
CA ARG A 428 -3.54 20.12 12.11
C ARG A 428 -3.82 21.63 12.14
N GLU A 429 -4.96 22.03 12.70
CA GLU A 429 -5.42 23.42 12.80
C GLU A 429 -4.40 24.31 13.54
N ARG A 430 -3.73 23.79 14.58
CA ARG A 430 -2.65 24.52 15.27
C ARG A 430 -1.50 24.97 14.35
N PHE A 431 -1.25 24.27 13.24
CA PHE A 431 -0.21 24.66 12.28
C PHE A 431 -0.70 25.80 11.38
N LEU A 432 -1.99 25.82 11.03
CA LEU A 432 -2.64 26.94 10.38
C LEU A 432 -2.60 28.18 11.27
N GLU A 433 -2.97 28.04 12.55
CA GLU A 433 -2.93 29.13 13.53
C GLU A 433 -1.53 29.74 13.64
N ARG A 434 -0.48 28.92 13.64
CA ARG A 434 0.92 29.40 13.66
C ARG A 434 1.30 30.15 12.39
N GLU A 435 0.85 29.70 11.23
CA GLU A 435 1.10 30.35 9.94
C GLU A 435 0.43 31.71 9.84
N VAL A 436 -0.81 31.80 10.34
CA VAL A 436 -1.55 33.06 10.47
C VAL A 436 -0.81 33.97 11.45
N LYS A 437 -0.54 33.48 12.66
CA LYS A 437 0.10 34.25 13.71
C LYS A 437 1.46 34.79 13.30
N ALA A 438 2.26 33.98 12.61
CA ALA A 438 3.55 34.41 12.09
C ALA A 438 3.41 35.59 11.13
N ARG A 439 2.47 35.52 10.19
CA ARG A 439 2.24 36.59 9.21
C ARG A 439 1.68 37.86 9.84
N GLU A 440 0.85 37.75 10.88
CA GLU A 440 0.39 38.90 11.66
C GLU A 440 1.57 39.59 12.38
N LEU A 441 2.35 38.81 13.14
CA LEU A 441 3.51 39.31 13.89
C LEU A 441 4.62 39.85 12.98
N GLY A 442 4.74 39.29 11.78
CA GLY A 442 5.69 39.67 10.76
C GLY A 442 5.15 40.65 9.72
N SER A 443 3.94 41.20 9.88
CA SER A 443 3.27 42.01 8.85
C SER A 443 4.06 43.26 8.41
N SER A 444 4.94 43.77 9.26
CA SER A 444 5.85 44.88 8.95
C SER A 444 7.12 44.47 8.19
N LEU A 445 7.40 43.17 8.05
CA LEU A 445 8.58 42.66 7.36
C LEU A 445 8.25 42.41 5.88
N PRO A 446 9.03 42.96 4.93
CA PRO A 446 8.79 42.71 3.50
C PRO A 446 9.01 41.24 3.12
N GLU A 447 9.74 40.46 3.92
CA GLU A 447 9.95 39.02 3.71
C GLU A 447 8.72 38.16 3.96
N VAL A 448 7.71 38.69 4.65
CA VAL A 448 6.56 37.92 5.10
C VAL A 448 5.42 38.13 4.11
N SER A 449 4.93 37.01 3.54
CA SER A 449 3.83 37.05 2.57
C SER A 449 2.55 37.59 3.19
N ARG A 450 1.84 38.43 2.45
CA ARG A 450 0.54 38.97 2.88
C ARG A 450 -0.53 37.89 2.85
N ILE A 451 -1.33 37.82 3.91
CA ILE A 451 -2.55 36.99 3.95
C ILE A 451 -3.63 37.64 3.08
N LEU A 452 -4.28 36.84 2.24
CA LEU A 452 -5.41 37.24 1.42
C LEU A 452 -6.74 36.74 2.01
N GLU A 453 -6.76 35.53 2.56
CA GLU A 453 -7.94 34.95 3.20
C GLU A 453 -7.54 33.88 4.22
N ILE A 454 -8.33 33.73 5.28
CA ILE A 454 -8.21 32.64 6.26
C ILE A 454 -9.54 31.90 6.26
N GLY A 455 -9.50 30.60 5.97
CA GLY A 455 -10.65 29.72 6.09
C GLY A 455 -10.55 28.77 7.30
N PRO A 456 -11.53 27.86 7.46
CA PRO A 456 -11.55 26.93 8.60
C PRO A 456 -10.35 25.98 8.66
N SER A 457 -9.86 25.55 7.50
CA SER A 457 -8.77 24.58 7.35
C SER A 457 -7.71 25.02 6.34
N TYR A 458 -7.76 26.25 5.85
CA TYR A 458 -6.83 26.74 4.83
C TYR A 458 -6.42 28.19 5.04
N LEU A 459 -5.30 28.55 4.42
CA LEU A 459 -4.78 29.91 4.34
C LEU A 459 -4.51 30.25 2.88
N VAL A 460 -5.04 31.38 2.41
CA VAL A 460 -4.67 31.95 1.11
C VAL A 460 -3.72 33.12 1.33
N PHE A 461 -2.60 33.12 0.62
CA PHE A 461 -1.62 34.21 0.65
C PHE A 461 -1.06 34.49 -0.74
N GLU A 462 -0.40 35.63 -0.88
CA GLU A 462 0.14 36.08 -2.16
C GLU A 462 1.09 35.05 -2.79
N TRP A 463 0.94 34.87 -4.11
CA TRP A 463 1.89 34.12 -4.91
C TRP A 463 3.08 35.01 -5.29
N TYR A 464 4.27 34.42 -5.33
CA TYR A 464 5.52 35.06 -5.72
C TYR A 464 6.27 34.14 -6.68
N GLU A 465 7.00 34.72 -7.61
CA GLU A 465 7.84 33.97 -8.54
C GLU A 465 9.11 33.47 -7.81
N ASP A 466 9.49 32.21 -8.00
CA ASP A 466 10.72 31.67 -7.40
C ASP A 466 11.90 31.73 -8.38
N SER A 467 12.60 32.87 -8.36
CA SER A 467 13.86 33.09 -9.06
C SER A 467 15.10 32.77 -8.21
N LEU A 468 14.93 32.19 -7.01
CA LEU A 468 16.05 31.82 -6.16
C LEU A 468 17.02 30.82 -6.83
N PRO A 469 16.56 29.78 -7.55
CA PRO A 469 17.47 28.86 -8.25
C PRO A 469 18.41 29.56 -9.24
N SER A 470 17.95 30.61 -9.91
CA SER A 470 18.76 31.40 -10.85
C SER A 470 19.84 32.21 -10.12
N ILE A 471 19.52 32.78 -8.95
CA ILE A 471 20.49 33.50 -8.11
C ILE A 471 21.51 32.56 -7.47
N LEU A 472 21.09 31.34 -7.16
CA LEU A 472 21.94 30.29 -6.63
C LEU A 472 22.87 29.69 -7.71
N ALA A 473 22.69 30.06 -8.98
CA ALA A 473 23.56 29.68 -10.08
C ALA A 473 24.52 30.84 -10.47
N PRO A 474 25.77 30.56 -10.89
CA PRO A 474 26.41 29.26 -10.95
C PRO A 474 26.80 28.73 -9.56
N LYS A 475 26.82 27.41 -9.43
CA LYS A 475 27.33 26.76 -8.22
C LYS A 475 28.86 26.90 -8.15
N PRO A 476 29.45 27.11 -6.96
CA PRO A 476 30.90 27.05 -6.81
C PRO A 476 31.45 25.69 -7.28
N LEU A 477 32.67 25.70 -7.84
CA LEU A 477 33.32 24.49 -8.33
C LEU A 477 33.46 23.45 -7.20
N PHE A 478 33.09 22.20 -7.48
CA PHE A 478 33.05 21.09 -6.52
C PHE A 478 32.03 21.23 -5.38
N TYR A 479 31.11 22.19 -5.45
CA TYR A 479 30.11 22.39 -4.40
C TYR A 479 28.70 21.96 -4.83
N PRO A 480 27.97 21.16 -4.04
CA PRO A 480 26.71 20.56 -4.46
C PRO A 480 25.53 21.56 -4.56
N HIS A 481 25.62 22.70 -3.88
CA HIS A 481 24.54 23.69 -3.75
C HIS A 481 24.97 25.08 -4.23
N GLY A 482 24.01 25.92 -4.58
CA GLY A 482 24.27 27.34 -4.78
C GLY A 482 24.30 28.09 -3.46
N LEU A 483 24.99 29.24 -3.43
CA LEU A 483 25.15 30.03 -2.20
C LEU A 483 24.18 31.20 -2.16
N LEU A 484 23.54 31.38 -1.01
CA LEU A 484 22.75 32.56 -0.72
C LEU A 484 23.64 33.82 -0.78
N PRO A 485 23.18 34.88 -1.46
CA PRO A 485 23.84 36.17 -1.40
C PRO A 485 23.98 36.66 0.04
N ILE A 486 25.06 37.39 0.34
CA ILE A 486 25.30 37.90 1.70
C ILE A 486 24.14 38.79 2.18
N TRP A 487 23.58 39.62 1.30
CA TRP A 487 22.42 40.45 1.62
C TRP A 487 21.21 39.61 2.05
N ALA A 488 20.99 38.44 1.44
CA ALA A 488 19.88 37.56 1.81
C ALA A 488 20.10 36.99 3.22
N ILE A 489 21.34 36.60 3.55
CA ILE A 489 21.69 36.15 4.90
C ILE A 489 21.45 37.26 5.93
N GLU A 490 21.83 38.51 5.63
CA GLU A 490 21.56 39.68 6.48
C GLU A 490 20.05 39.91 6.71
N ARG A 491 19.23 39.74 5.68
CA ARG A 491 17.76 39.84 5.81
C ARG A 491 17.18 38.70 6.65
N LEU A 492 17.61 37.46 6.42
CA LEU A 492 17.16 36.29 7.21
C LEU A 492 17.54 36.42 8.68
N ARG A 493 18.70 37.00 8.99
CA ARG A 493 19.11 37.35 10.36
C ARG A 493 18.13 38.31 11.03
N THR A 494 17.78 39.36 10.30
CA THR A 494 16.85 40.40 10.78
C THR A 494 15.49 39.79 11.09
N LEU A 495 15.00 38.89 10.22
CA LEU A 495 13.75 38.16 10.43
C LEU A 495 13.79 37.26 11.68
N ILE A 496 14.86 36.47 11.88
CA ILE A 496 14.98 35.62 13.07
C ILE A 496 15.01 36.46 14.35
N LEU A 497 15.74 37.59 14.34
CA LEU A 497 15.78 38.51 15.47
C LEU A 497 14.42 39.14 15.76
N HIS A 498 13.67 39.54 14.71
CA HIS A 498 12.34 40.10 14.85
C HIS A 498 11.41 39.19 15.66
N TYR A 499 11.28 37.92 15.26
CA TYR A 499 10.43 36.98 15.99
C TYR A 499 10.93 36.71 17.42
N ARG A 500 12.24 36.66 17.65
CA ARG A 500 12.81 36.45 19.00
C ARG A 500 12.58 37.62 19.94
N ARG A 501 12.59 38.85 19.43
CA ARG A 501 12.19 40.06 20.19
C ARG A 501 10.72 40.03 20.58
N LEU A 502 9.89 39.32 19.81
CA LEU A 502 8.48 39.08 20.13
C LEU A 502 8.26 37.82 20.99
N GLY A 503 9.33 37.14 21.41
CA GLY A 503 9.25 35.94 22.23
C GLY A 503 8.94 34.65 21.47
N TYR A 504 9.19 34.62 20.15
CA TYR A 504 8.98 33.43 19.30
C TYR A 504 10.30 32.89 18.73
N GLU A 505 10.31 31.60 18.41
CA GLU A 505 11.43 30.89 17.78
C GLU A 505 11.01 30.27 16.45
N CYS A 506 11.85 30.42 15.42
CA CYS A 506 11.65 29.82 14.11
C CYS A 506 12.30 28.43 14.04
N ILE A 507 11.58 27.37 14.43
CA ILE A 507 12.18 26.04 14.67
C ILE A 507 12.54 25.27 13.39
N ASP A 508 11.72 25.33 12.33
CA ASP A 508 12.02 24.63 11.06
C ASP A 508 12.62 25.55 10.00
N PHE A 509 13.04 26.76 10.38
CA PHE A 509 13.46 27.75 9.39
C PHE A 509 14.79 27.37 8.75
N ASN A 510 14.76 27.18 7.43
CA ASN A 510 15.91 26.80 6.64
C ASN A 510 15.80 27.36 5.20
N PRO A 511 16.89 27.30 4.41
CA PRO A 511 16.90 27.86 3.06
C PRO A 511 15.82 27.33 2.09
N HIS A 512 15.24 26.15 2.34
CA HIS A 512 14.13 25.64 1.52
C HIS A 512 12.77 26.29 1.81
N ASN A 513 12.66 27.09 2.88
CA ASN A 513 11.47 27.87 3.20
C ASN A 513 11.57 29.30 2.69
N VAL A 514 12.53 29.58 1.80
CA VAL A 514 12.80 30.92 1.26
C VAL A 514 12.75 30.85 -0.26
N ILE A 515 12.12 31.84 -0.87
CA ILE A 515 12.12 32.08 -2.31
C ILE A 515 12.55 33.53 -2.58
N TYR A 516 12.87 33.82 -3.84
CA TYR A 516 13.20 35.18 -4.26
C TYR A 516 12.38 35.58 -5.48
N ASP A 517 11.64 36.66 -5.34
CA ASP A 517 10.89 37.30 -6.40
C ASP A 517 11.67 38.54 -6.90
N PRO A 518 11.91 38.69 -8.21
CA PRO A 518 12.67 39.82 -8.74
C PRO A 518 12.07 41.20 -8.43
N CYS A 519 10.75 41.28 -8.25
CA CYS A 519 10.03 42.52 -7.99
C CYS A 519 9.80 42.75 -6.49
N GLN A 520 9.54 41.68 -5.74
CA GLN A 520 9.11 41.74 -4.34
C GLN A 520 10.22 41.36 -3.34
N GLY A 521 11.38 40.90 -3.83
CA GLY A 521 12.53 40.51 -3.05
C GLY A 521 12.40 39.14 -2.40
N LEU A 522 13.10 38.95 -1.28
CA LEU A 522 13.13 37.69 -0.55
C LEU A 522 11.78 37.43 0.12
N LYS A 523 11.27 36.20 0.07
CA LYS A 523 10.03 35.80 0.75
C LYS A 523 10.20 34.51 1.53
N VAL A 524 9.60 34.44 2.72
CA VAL A 524 9.51 33.22 3.53
C VAL A 524 8.13 32.60 3.35
N ILE A 525 8.11 31.31 3.00
CA ILE A 525 6.89 30.63 2.53
C ILE A 525 6.31 29.64 3.54
N ASP A 526 6.96 29.42 4.68
CA ASP A 526 6.54 28.40 5.65
C ASP A 526 6.88 28.82 7.09
N PHE A 527 5.83 28.99 7.90
CA PHE A 527 5.92 29.36 9.32
C PHE A 527 5.21 28.38 10.25
N GLU A 528 4.87 27.18 9.79
CA GLU A 528 4.08 26.21 10.55
C GLU A 528 4.71 25.79 11.91
N TYR A 529 6.03 26.02 12.07
CA TYR A 529 6.78 25.75 13.30
C TYR A 529 7.24 27.02 14.04
N LEU A 530 6.69 28.19 13.74
CA LEU A 530 6.88 29.36 14.59
C LEU A 530 6.15 29.12 15.93
N GLN A 531 6.89 29.14 17.03
CA GLN A 531 6.35 28.80 18.35
C GLN A 531 6.90 29.74 19.43
N PRO A 532 6.17 29.94 20.53
CA PRO A 532 6.69 30.69 21.67
C PRO A 532 8.01 30.08 22.17
N GLY A 533 9.00 30.95 22.38
CA GLY A 533 10.24 30.63 23.06
C GLY A 533 10.08 30.70 24.58
N SER A 534 11.09 30.25 25.32
CA SER A 534 11.07 30.33 26.78
C SER A 534 11.21 31.76 27.32
N GLN A 535 11.82 32.66 26.54
CA GLN A 535 12.14 34.04 26.91
C GLN A 535 12.20 34.93 25.68
N VAL A 536 11.86 36.22 25.83
CA VAL A 536 12.18 37.27 24.84
C VAL A 536 13.69 37.44 24.77
N ARG A 537 14.25 37.48 23.55
CA ARG A 537 15.70 37.56 23.35
C ARG A 537 16.07 38.47 22.19
N ASP A 538 16.95 39.43 22.43
CA ASP A 538 17.52 40.30 21.40
C ASP A 538 18.90 39.82 20.92
N SER A 539 19.01 38.52 20.60
CA SER A 539 20.26 37.93 20.11
C SER A 539 19.98 36.71 19.26
N LEU A 540 20.77 36.51 18.20
CA LEU A 540 20.75 35.29 17.39
C LEU A 540 21.38 34.09 18.11
N LYS A 541 22.13 34.29 19.19
CA LYS A 541 22.76 33.18 19.92
C LYS A 541 21.69 32.27 20.51
N GLY A 542 21.78 30.97 20.20
CA GLY A 542 20.87 29.94 20.69
C GLY A 542 19.53 29.84 19.97
N ASN A 543 19.34 30.50 18.81
CA ASN A 543 18.10 30.38 18.03
C ASN A 543 17.87 29.00 17.46
N TYR A 544 16.61 28.57 17.40
CA TYR A 544 16.28 27.20 16.99
C TYR A 544 16.37 26.95 15.48
N ALA A 545 16.52 27.99 14.65
CA ALA A 545 16.84 27.80 13.23
C ALA A 545 18.30 27.31 13.03
N TRP A 546 19.22 27.75 13.88
CA TRP A 546 20.68 27.52 13.74
C TRP A 546 21.30 26.69 14.88
N TYR A 547 20.57 26.48 15.97
CA TYR A 547 20.98 25.67 17.12
C TYR A 547 19.99 24.51 17.31
N PRO A 548 20.47 23.36 17.81
CA PRO A 548 19.57 22.27 18.16
C PRO A 548 18.48 22.73 19.13
N VAL A 549 17.26 22.26 18.89
CA VAL A 549 16.16 22.43 19.84
C VAL A 549 16.42 21.51 21.05
N PRO A 550 16.32 21.99 22.29
CA PRO A 550 16.46 21.14 23.48
C PRO A 550 15.41 20.04 23.49
N ASP A 551 15.75 18.85 23.98
CA ASP A 551 14.80 17.72 24.12
C ASP A 551 13.66 18.04 25.09
N THR A 552 13.85 19.01 25.97
CA THR A 552 12.86 19.51 26.93
C THR A 552 11.92 20.57 26.33
N PHE A 553 12.07 20.93 25.05
CA PHE A 553 11.20 21.91 24.42
C PHE A 553 9.77 21.34 24.29
N PRO A 554 8.75 22.01 24.86
CA PRO A 554 7.40 21.44 24.97
C PRO A 554 6.61 21.47 23.65
N GLY A 555 7.11 22.17 22.62
CA GLY A 555 6.42 22.37 21.35
C GLY A 555 6.72 21.29 20.30
N ASP A 556 6.07 21.43 19.13
CA ASP A 556 6.26 20.50 18.02
C ASP A 556 7.66 20.69 17.39
N ILE A 557 8.42 19.61 17.21
CA ILE A 557 9.74 19.63 16.58
C ILE A 557 9.70 18.81 15.28
N PRO A 558 10.10 19.35 14.13
CA PRO A 558 10.25 18.57 12.91
C PRO A 558 11.29 17.45 13.10
N PRO A 559 11.06 16.22 12.60
CA PRO A 559 11.99 15.11 12.80
C PRO A 559 13.42 15.37 12.31
N THR A 560 13.61 16.28 11.36
CA THR A 560 14.91 16.64 10.77
C THR A 560 15.69 17.69 11.58
N THR A 561 15.08 18.33 12.58
CA THR A 561 15.63 19.52 13.25
C THR A 561 16.55 19.19 14.44
N GLN A 562 16.46 17.98 15.01
CA GLN A 562 17.17 17.63 16.25
C GLN A 562 18.70 17.56 16.13
N TYR A 563 19.28 17.35 14.94
CA TYR A 563 20.71 17.07 14.79
C TYR A 563 21.46 18.11 13.93
N ARG A 564 22.31 18.93 14.58
CA ARG A 564 23.25 19.90 13.96
C ARG A 564 22.61 20.77 12.85
N PRO A 565 21.57 21.57 13.18
CA PRO A 565 20.77 22.27 12.18
C PRO A 565 21.59 23.22 11.30
N TYR A 566 22.55 23.95 11.85
CA TYR A 566 23.37 24.85 11.04
C TYR A 566 24.27 24.10 10.06
N PHE A 567 25.12 23.19 10.54
CA PHE A 567 26.11 22.51 9.70
C PHE A 567 25.47 21.70 8.58
N ARG A 568 24.30 21.11 8.81
CA ARG A 568 23.61 20.30 7.79
C ARG A 568 22.66 21.09 6.89
N ARG A 569 21.98 22.13 7.40
CA ARG A 569 20.91 22.82 6.65
C ARG A 569 21.29 24.21 6.18
N TRP A 570 22.22 24.90 6.85
CA TRP A 570 22.56 26.30 6.58
C TRP A 570 23.97 26.50 6.03
N LEU A 571 24.98 25.80 6.56
CA LEU A 571 26.35 25.90 6.05
C LEU A 571 26.43 25.61 4.53
N PRO A 572 25.72 24.58 3.99
CA PRO A 572 25.72 24.30 2.55
C PRO A 572 25.15 25.41 1.67
N TYR A 573 24.42 26.37 2.24
CA TYR A 573 23.80 27.47 1.49
C TYR A 573 24.43 28.82 1.82
N THR A 574 24.97 28.98 3.02
CA THR A 574 25.61 30.24 3.45
C THR A 574 27.07 30.29 3.04
N GLY A 575 27.75 29.14 2.98
CA GLY A 575 29.20 29.03 2.83
C GLY A 575 29.96 29.73 3.97
N LEU A 576 29.31 30.02 5.09
CA LEU A 576 29.87 30.80 6.19
C LEU A 576 29.80 29.99 7.49
N PRO A 577 30.84 30.02 8.34
CA PRO A 577 30.77 29.48 9.69
C PRO A 577 29.65 30.17 10.48
N ARG A 578 28.93 29.42 11.33
CA ARG A 578 27.79 29.94 12.10
C ARG A 578 28.08 31.26 12.81
N PHE A 579 29.27 31.39 13.41
CA PHE A 579 29.71 32.61 14.11
C PHE A 579 29.66 33.86 13.21
N MET A 580 30.05 33.74 11.94
CA MET A 580 30.01 34.85 10.98
C MET A 580 28.57 35.27 10.65
N CYS A 581 27.61 34.37 10.79
CA CYS A 581 26.19 34.66 10.61
C CYS A 581 25.53 35.22 11.89
N LEU A 582 26.15 35.09 13.06
CA LEU A 582 25.60 35.62 14.31
C LEU A 582 25.82 37.12 14.46
N TYR A 583 26.97 37.63 14.01
CA TYR A 583 27.40 39.01 14.25
C TYR A 583 27.48 39.82 12.96
N PRO A 584 27.26 41.15 13.02
CA PRO A 584 27.45 42.01 11.85
C PRO A 584 28.94 42.10 11.54
N PHE A 585 29.34 41.63 10.37
CA PHE A 585 30.71 41.76 9.86
C PHE A 585 30.68 42.51 8.52
N PRO A 586 31.75 43.23 8.15
CA PRO A 586 31.85 43.85 6.85
C PRO A 586 31.72 42.82 5.72
N ARG A 587 30.96 43.15 4.67
CA ARG A 587 30.75 42.26 3.52
C ARG A 587 32.05 41.73 2.88
N PRO A 588 33.12 42.52 2.71
CA PRO A 588 34.39 42.00 2.17
C PRO A 588 34.97 40.86 3.01
N LEU A 589 34.89 40.96 4.34
CA LEU A 589 35.35 39.90 5.25
C LEU A 589 34.50 38.64 5.10
N LEU A 590 33.18 38.79 5.01
CA LEU A 590 32.26 37.67 4.79
C LEU A 590 32.55 36.96 3.45
N VAL A 591 32.82 37.71 2.38
CA VAL A 591 33.23 37.13 1.08
C VAL A 591 34.53 36.34 1.23
N ALA A 592 35.56 36.93 1.85
CA ALA A 592 36.85 36.26 2.04
C ALA A 592 36.72 34.95 2.85
N VAL A 593 36.02 34.99 3.98
CA VAL A 593 35.79 33.81 4.83
C VAL A 593 34.99 32.74 4.09
N ARG A 594 34.01 33.15 3.27
CA ARG A 594 33.24 32.22 2.45
C ARG A 594 34.13 31.46 1.46
N HIS A 595 35.06 32.14 0.78
CA HIS A 595 36.00 31.46 -0.11
C HIS A 595 36.86 30.42 0.63
N VAL A 596 37.42 30.78 1.78
CA VAL A 596 38.22 29.86 2.60
C VAL A 596 37.40 28.66 3.06
N THR A 597 36.16 28.90 3.50
CA THR A 597 35.25 27.85 3.97
C THR A 597 34.90 26.86 2.86
N LEU A 598 34.64 27.35 1.65
CA LEU A 598 34.35 26.49 0.49
C LEU A 598 35.53 25.61 0.14
N VAL A 599 36.75 26.16 0.10
CA VAL A 599 37.97 25.37 -0.15
C VAL A 599 38.12 24.28 0.90
N ALA A 600 37.95 24.60 2.18
CA ALA A 600 38.05 23.62 3.26
C ALA A 600 36.98 22.52 3.16
N MET A 601 35.74 22.88 2.81
CA MET A 601 34.65 21.91 2.63
C MET A 601 34.91 20.98 1.45
N SER A 602 35.35 21.51 0.31
CA SER A 602 35.65 20.70 -0.90
C SER A 602 36.85 19.75 -0.72
N LEU A 603 37.74 20.03 0.23
CA LEU A 603 38.87 19.14 0.57
C LEU A 603 38.50 18.05 1.60
N SER A 604 37.34 18.18 2.27
CA SER A 604 36.90 17.26 3.32
C SER A 604 35.93 16.17 2.84
N GLU A 605 35.45 16.29 1.59
CA GLU A 605 34.68 15.26 0.86
C GLU A 605 35.62 14.35 0.05
#